data_AF-A0A3B4CAL2-F1
#
_entry.id   AF-A0A3B4CAL2-F1
#
_cell.length_a   1.000
_cell.length_b   1.000
_cell.length_c   1.000
_cell.angle_alpha   90.00
_cell.angle_beta   90.00
_cell.angle_gamma   90.00
#
_symmetry.space_group_name_H-M   'P 1'
#
loop_
_entity.id
_entity.type
_entity.pdbx_description
1 polymer ?
#
loop_
_entity_poly.entity_id
_entity_poly.type
_entity_poly.pdbx_seq_one_letter_code
_entity_poly.pdbx_strand_id
1 'polypeptide(L)'
;MSLALGHAFGFAYEHNGSFLGSCSRNCCKTCPFGLAVHSTLKHLNLNVTECKTMKWAVCDGTPCTCTLLVDAGTKQPVNCTTLIPKCFLMKAEMYRARNNLATRSIGGKPVETAFVDNDGIYDPECEANGQFKAVQCNGTETCWCVNSAGVRRSDKGDKNIKCEPVETYWVRLELKHKEAATALDETKLRTAVQNAVLDRYNIPKDFVREVEYDKDSRLIVVDVKKNIGQDRDIDLSRMAYYMEKDVKILPIFKSQTPLELSVEGNKVGLENILVYYVDEKAPTFTMKSLTGGVIAVIVVVVLAVVIGLLVLFFLRKRERAQFQKTQQREMAPMSQ
;
A
#
# COMPACT_ATOMS: atom_id res chain seq x y z
N MET A 1 -10.30 -42.65 -47.17
CA MET A 1 -11.70 -42.25 -47.44
C MET A 1 -12.47 -42.42 -46.14
N SER A 2 -12.58 -41.33 -45.37
CA SER A 2 -13.80 -40.51 -45.14
C SER A 2 -14.60 -41.00 -43.92
N LEU A 3 -14.56 -40.31 -42.77
CA LEU A 3 -15.40 -39.16 -42.34
C LEU A 3 -16.88 -39.50 -42.10
N ALA A 4 -17.37 -39.38 -40.86
CA ALA A 4 -18.49 -38.50 -40.47
C ALA A 4 -18.92 -38.61 -38.99
N LEU A 5 -19.31 -37.45 -38.43
CA LEU A 5 -19.85 -37.14 -37.10
C LEU A 5 -21.38 -37.34 -36.97
N GLY A 6 -21.89 -37.34 -35.72
CA GLY A 6 -23.26 -36.93 -35.34
C GLY A 6 -23.47 -37.11 -33.82
N HIS A 7 -23.39 -36.07 -32.97
CA HIS A 7 -24.41 -35.07 -32.57
C HIS A 7 -25.78 -35.65 -32.15
N ALA A 8 -26.02 -35.68 -30.83
CA ALA A 8 -27.34 -35.87 -30.25
C ALA A 8 -28.01 -34.52 -29.98
N PHE A 9 -29.04 -34.21 -30.75
CA PHE A 9 -30.02 -33.14 -30.50
C PHE A 9 -31.18 -33.71 -29.67
N GLY A 10 -31.51 -33.07 -28.55
CA GLY A 10 -32.78 -33.25 -27.84
C GLY A 10 -33.75 -32.15 -28.24
N PHE A 11 -34.90 -32.53 -28.80
CA PHE A 11 -35.98 -31.66 -29.27
C PHE A 11 -36.68 -30.92 -28.12
N ALA A 12 -36.98 -29.63 -28.33
CA ALA A 12 -38.04 -28.91 -27.64
C ALA A 12 -38.96 -28.28 -28.71
N TYR A 13 -40.26 -28.54 -28.58
CA TYR A 13 -41.34 -28.10 -29.47
C TYR A 13 -41.52 -26.58 -29.45
N GLU A 14 -41.94 -26.04 -30.60
CA GLU A 14 -42.10 -24.62 -30.91
C GLU A 14 -43.57 -24.19 -30.72
N HIS A 15 -43.84 -23.10 -30.01
CA HIS A 15 -44.82 -22.06 -30.37
C HIS A 15 -44.77 -20.87 -29.38
N ASN A 16 -44.77 -19.65 -29.95
CA ASN A 16 -44.86 -18.32 -29.33
C ASN A 16 -43.62 -17.73 -28.62
N GLY A 17 -42.75 -17.13 -29.45
CA GLY A 17 -42.32 -15.74 -29.30
C GLY A 17 -41.83 -15.29 -27.92
N SER A 18 -40.69 -15.81 -27.47
CA SER A 18 -39.91 -15.22 -26.37
C SER A 18 -38.44 -15.15 -26.78
N PHE A 19 -37.97 -13.94 -27.07
CA PHE A 19 -36.56 -13.65 -27.35
C PHE A 19 -35.73 -13.96 -26.10
N LEU A 20 -35.01 -15.08 -26.12
CA LEU A 20 -34.02 -15.42 -25.09
C LEU A 20 -32.80 -14.51 -25.25
N GLY A 21 -32.73 -13.44 -24.47
CA GLY A 21 -31.48 -12.73 -24.24
C GLY A 21 -30.45 -13.69 -23.61
N SER A 22 -29.23 -13.72 -24.14
CA SER A 22 -28.15 -14.50 -23.54
C SER A 22 -27.76 -13.88 -22.20
N CYS A 23 -28.20 -14.49 -21.10
CA CYS A 23 -27.86 -14.08 -19.75
C CYS A 23 -26.62 -14.88 -19.30
N SER A 24 -25.48 -14.21 -19.14
CA SER A 24 -24.27 -14.84 -18.60
C SER A 24 -24.15 -14.46 -17.13
N ARG A 25 -24.27 -15.45 -16.23
CA ARG A 25 -24.06 -15.37 -14.77
C ARG A 25 -24.47 -14.04 -14.14
N ASN A 26 -25.77 -13.77 -14.09
CA ASN A 26 -26.44 -12.67 -13.36
C ASN A 26 -26.49 -11.29 -14.05
N CYS A 27 -25.91 -11.13 -15.23
CA CYS A 27 -26.13 -9.93 -16.05
C CYS A 27 -26.80 -10.30 -17.38
N CYS A 28 -28.01 -9.77 -17.59
CA CYS A 28 -28.76 -9.99 -18.81
C CYS A 28 -28.50 -8.86 -19.81
N LYS A 29 -28.06 -9.22 -21.02
CA LYS A 29 -27.93 -8.27 -22.13
C LYS A 29 -29.33 -7.89 -22.62
N THR A 30 -29.65 -6.59 -22.64
CA THR A 30 -30.82 -6.10 -23.36
C THR A 30 -30.48 -6.00 -24.86
N CYS A 31 -31.21 -6.71 -25.71
CA CYS A 31 -31.18 -6.45 -27.15
C CYS A 31 -31.81 -5.06 -27.40
N PRO A 32 -31.16 -4.16 -28.17
CA PRO A 32 -31.72 -2.85 -28.43
C PRO A 32 -32.88 -3.01 -29.43
N PHE A 33 -34.12 -3.02 -28.94
CA PHE A 33 -35.27 -2.61 -29.74
C PHE A 33 -35.58 -1.15 -29.42
N GLY A 34 -35.65 -0.34 -30.48
CA GLY A 34 -35.69 1.11 -30.39
C GLY A 34 -36.88 1.66 -29.61
N LEU A 35 -36.59 2.62 -28.74
CA LEU A 35 -37.36 3.85 -28.54
C LEU A 35 -36.53 4.79 -27.67
N ALA A 36 -36.18 5.94 -28.24
CA ALA A 36 -35.45 6.99 -27.55
C ALA A 36 -36.28 7.56 -26.41
N VAL A 37 -35.78 7.46 -25.17
CA VAL A 37 -36.25 8.29 -24.04
C VAL A 37 -35.01 8.82 -23.31
N HIS A 38 -35.13 10.08 -22.92
CA HIS A 38 -34.10 11.05 -22.58
C HIS A 38 -32.96 10.59 -21.65
N SER A 39 -31.76 11.04 -22.04
CA SER A 39 -30.48 10.90 -21.36
C SER A 39 -30.38 11.76 -20.09
N THR A 40 -30.26 11.12 -18.92
CA THR A 40 -29.49 11.63 -17.77
C THR A 40 -28.97 10.46 -16.92
N LEU A 41 -28.09 9.63 -17.50
CA LEU A 41 -27.22 8.70 -16.77
C LEU A 41 -26.12 8.18 -17.71
N LYS A 42 -25.35 9.11 -18.30
CA LYS A 42 -24.06 8.76 -18.91
C LYS A 42 -23.12 8.43 -17.77
N HIS A 43 -22.85 7.14 -17.52
CA HIS A 43 -21.59 6.58 -16.96
C HIS A 43 -21.71 5.16 -16.37
N LEU A 44 -22.90 4.52 -16.34
CA LEU A 44 -22.98 3.12 -15.90
C LEU A 44 -22.94 2.12 -17.07
N ASN A 45 -21.92 1.26 -17.01
CA ASN A 45 -21.47 0.29 -17.99
C ASN A 45 -22.54 -0.74 -18.39
N LEU A 46 -23.20 -0.58 -19.53
CA LEU A 46 -24.25 -1.49 -20.00
C LEU A 46 -23.81 -2.90 -20.46
N ASN A 47 -22.52 -3.29 -20.39
CA ASN A 47 -22.04 -4.56 -21.00
C ASN A 47 -20.99 -5.36 -20.19
N VAL A 48 -20.72 -5.04 -18.92
CA VAL A 48 -19.65 -5.70 -18.14
C VAL A 48 -20.20 -6.87 -17.34
N THR A 49 -20.09 -8.10 -17.85
CA THR A 49 -20.54 -9.31 -17.12
C THR A 49 -19.57 -9.77 -16.03
N GLU A 50 -18.33 -9.26 -16.03
CA GLU A 50 -17.31 -9.61 -15.04
C GLU A 50 -16.29 -8.48 -14.83
N CYS A 51 -15.84 -8.30 -13.59
CA CYS A 51 -14.85 -7.29 -13.24
C CYS A 51 -13.41 -7.82 -13.37
N LYS A 52 -12.73 -7.50 -14.47
CA LYS A 52 -11.33 -7.95 -14.70
C LYS A 52 -10.34 -7.35 -13.69
N THR A 53 -10.56 -6.11 -13.28
CA THR A 53 -9.66 -5.37 -12.38
C THR A 53 -9.89 -5.68 -10.91
N MET A 54 -10.92 -6.46 -10.54
CA MET A 54 -11.19 -6.79 -9.13
C MET A 54 -11.87 -8.14 -8.93
N LYS A 55 -11.15 -9.11 -8.38
CA LYS A 55 -11.64 -10.49 -8.19
C LYS A 55 -12.75 -10.65 -7.15
N TRP A 56 -12.91 -9.68 -6.24
CA TRP A 56 -13.99 -9.68 -5.23
C TRP A 56 -15.19 -8.82 -5.62
N ALA A 57 -15.17 -8.16 -6.78
CA ALA A 57 -16.31 -7.41 -7.25
C ALA A 57 -17.40 -8.36 -7.76
N VAL A 58 -18.65 -8.03 -7.46
CA VAL A 58 -19.84 -8.74 -7.91
C VAL A 58 -20.55 -7.85 -8.91
N CYS A 59 -20.76 -8.37 -10.12
CA CYS A 59 -21.51 -7.68 -11.18
C CYS A 59 -22.85 -8.38 -11.37
N ASP A 60 -23.95 -7.69 -11.09
CA ASP A 60 -25.31 -8.21 -11.17
C ASP A 60 -26.33 -7.13 -11.59
N GLY A 61 -27.53 -7.57 -11.95
CA GLY A 61 -28.68 -6.71 -12.23
C GLY A 61 -28.86 -6.33 -13.70
N THR A 62 -29.89 -5.51 -13.93
CA THR A 62 -30.28 -4.96 -15.24
C THR A 62 -30.70 -3.49 -15.07
N PRO A 63 -29.89 -2.51 -15.51
CA PRO A 63 -28.58 -2.65 -16.17
C PRO A 63 -27.52 -3.27 -15.24
N CYS A 64 -26.55 -3.98 -15.81
CA CYS A 64 -25.51 -4.67 -15.05
C CYS A 64 -24.63 -3.65 -14.30
N THR A 65 -24.55 -3.78 -12.98
CA THR A 65 -23.72 -2.91 -12.13
C THR A 65 -22.73 -3.74 -11.32
N CYS A 66 -21.49 -3.26 -11.23
CA CYS A 66 -20.46 -3.92 -10.45
C CYS A 66 -20.27 -3.21 -9.11
N THR A 67 -20.27 -4.00 -8.03
CA THR A 67 -20.09 -3.51 -6.67
C THR A 67 -19.01 -4.28 -5.93
N LEU A 68 -18.36 -3.62 -4.98
CA LEU A 68 -17.38 -4.19 -4.07
C LEU A 68 -17.94 -4.07 -2.65
N LEU A 69 -17.97 -5.19 -1.92
CA LEU A 69 -18.40 -5.18 -0.53
C LEU A 69 -17.28 -4.61 0.34
N VAL A 70 -17.51 -3.45 0.93
CA VAL A 70 -16.51 -2.69 1.71
C VAL A 70 -16.85 -2.62 3.20
N ASP A 71 -18.09 -2.95 3.57
CA ASP A 71 -18.53 -3.12 4.96
C ASP A 71 -19.78 -4.00 5.03
N ALA A 72 -20.28 -4.31 6.23
CA ALA A 72 -21.51 -5.05 6.44
C ALA A 72 -22.69 -4.39 5.71
N GLY A 73 -23.14 -5.01 4.62
CA GLY A 73 -24.23 -4.51 3.78
C GLY A 73 -23.87 -3.32 2.88
N THR A 74 -22.66 -2.77 2.97
CA THR A 74 -22.25 -1.60 2.17
C THR A 74 -21.61 -2.04 0.86
N LYS A 75 -22.38 -1.94 -0.22
CA LYS A 75 -21.95 -2.22 -1.60
C LYS A 75 -21.43 -0.94 -2.27
N GLN A 76 -20.11 -0.82 -2.40
CA GLN A 76 -19.46 0.30 -3.08
C GLN A 76 -19.52 0.09 -4.60
N PRO A 77 -20.14 0.99 -5.39
CA PRO A 77 -20.08 0.92 -6.85
C PRO A 77 -18.64 1.04 -7.36
N VAL A 78 -18.26 0.22 -8.34
CA VAL A 78 -16.91 0.20 -8.92
C VAL A 78 -16.93 0.20 -10.45
N ASN A 79 -15.98 0.91 -11.05
CA ASN A 79 -15.77 0.88 -12.49
C ASN A 79 -14.71 -0.18 -12.85
N CYS A 80 -15.16 -1.26 -13.49
CA CYS A 80 -14.32 -2.39 -13.86
C CYS A 80 -13.53 -2.22 -15.17
N THR A 81 -13.66 -1.07 -15.84
CA THR A 81 -12.85 -0.72 -17.02
C THR A 81 -11.49 -0.12 -16.64
N THR A 82 -11.37 0.35 -15.38
CA THR A 82 -10.17 0.97 -14.83
C THR A 82 -9.73 0.23 -13.57
N LEU A 83 -8.51 0.48 -13.11
CA LEU A 83 -8.06 0.03 -11.80
C LEU A 83 -8.94 0.65 -10.70
N ILE A 84 -9.28 -0.16 -9.69
CA ILE A 84 -10.10 0.30 -8.57
C ILE A 84 -9.28 1.24 -7.68
N PRO A 85 -9.87 2.34 -7.18
CA PRO A 85 -9.19 3.24 -6.25
C PRO A 85 -8.61 2.52 -5.02
N LYS A 86 -7.39 2.88 -4.62
CA LYS A 86 -6.67 2.26 -3.51
C LYS A 86 -7.46 2.31 -2.21
N CYS A 87 -8.16 3.42 -1.93
CA CYS A 87 -8.95 3.57 -0.72
C CYS A 87 -10.08 2.52 -0.63
N PHE A 88 -10.82 2.29 -1.71
CA PHE A 88 -11.87 1.25 -1.75
C PHE A 88 -11.30 -0.16 -1.61
N LEU A 89 -10.12 -0.42 -2.19
CA LEU A 89 -9.45 -1.70 -2.06
C LEU A 89 -9.03 -1.98 -0.62
N MET A 90 -8.40 -1.00 0.05
CA MET A 90 -8.03 -1.11 1.45
C MET A 90 -9.27 -1.33 2.33
N LYS A 91 -10.38 -0.63 2.06
CA LYS A 91 -11.63 -0.82 2.80
C LYS A 91 -12.20 -2.23 2.65
N ALA A 92 -12.24 -2.74 1.41
CA ALA A 92 -12.66 -4.12 1.13
C ALA A 92 -11.74 -5.14 1.81
N GLU A 93 -10.43 -4.93 1.81
CA GLU A 93 -9.48 -5.79 2.51
C GLU A 93 -9.71 -5.81 4.02
N MET A 94 -9.92 -4.65 4.62
CA MET A 94 -10.20 -4.54 6.05
C MET A 94 -11.50 -5.23 6.44
N TYR A 95 -12.56 -5.04 5.65
CA TYR A 95 -13.81 -5.79 5.83
C TYR A 95 -13.57 -7.30 5.76
N ARG A 96 -12.85 -7.77 4.75
CA ARG A 96 -12.55 -9.20 4.59
C ARG A 96 -11.68 -9.74 5.72
N ALA A 97 -10.71 -8.98 6.19
CA ALA A 97 -9.84 -9.36 7.31
C ALA A 97 -10.65 -9.51 8.61
N ARG A 98 -11.52 -8.53 8.93
CA ARG A 98 -12.41 -8.56 10.11
C ARG A 98 -13.38 -9.75 10.09
N ASN A 99 -13.84 -10.15 8.91
CA ASN A 99 -14.78 -11.26 8.72
C ASN A 99 -14.09 -12.61 8.44
N ASN A 100 -12.77 -12.73 8.60
CA ASN A 100 -11.99 -13.95 8.34
C ASN A 100 -12.16 -14.49 6.89
N LEU A 101 -12.43 -13.61 5.93
CA LEU A 101 -12.55 -13.93 4.50
C LEU A 101 -11.21 -13.76 3.74
N ALA A 102 -10.14 -13.35 4.43
CA ALA A 102 -8.81 -13.23 3.86
C ALA A 102 -8.14 -14.62 3.79
N THR A 103 -7.76 -15.07 2.60
CA THR A 103 -7.16 -16.39 2.36
C THR A 103 -5.70 -16.51 2.81
N ARG A 104 -5.08 -15.41 3.25
CA ARG A 104 -3.71 -15.36 3.79
C ARG A 104 -3.61 -14.30 4.89
N SER A 105 -4.09 -14.59 6.10
CA SER A 105 -3.65 -13.87 7.30
C SER A 105 -2.27 -14.40 7.72
N ILE A 106 -1.24 -14.09 6.95
CA ILE A 106 0.14 -14.15 7.47
C ILE A 106 0.29 -12.91 8.36
N GLY A 107 -0.21 -12.99 9.59
CA GLY A 107 -0.20 -11.85 10.52
C GLY A 107 -1.11 -11.95 11.74
N GLY A 108 -1.92 -13.01 11.88
CA GLY A 108 -2.81 -13.17 13.03
C GLY A 108 -3.90 -12.08 13.13
N LYS A 109 -4.84 -12.24 14.06
CA LYS A 109 -5.74 -11.14 14.44
C LYS A 109 -4.92 -10.12 15.22
N PRO A 110 -4.99 -8.81 14.93
CA PRO A 110 -4.52 -7.81 15.88
C PRO A 110 -5.34 -8.00 17.17
N VAL A 111 -4.67 -8.31 18.27
CA VAL A 111 -5.29 -8.24 19.61
C VAL A 111 -5.52 -6.77 19.95
N GLU A 112 -6.62 -6.43 20.63
CA GLU A 112 -7.02 -5.05 20.94
C GLU A 112 -5.95 -4.23 21.70
N THR A 113 -4.94 -4.91 22.29
CA THR A 113 -3.83 -4.30 23.03
C THR A 113 -2.51 -4.19 22.26
N ALA A 114 -2.45 -4.65 20.99
CA ALA A 114 -1.23 -4.58 20.20
C ALA A 114 -1.07 -3.18 19.57
N PHE A 115 -0.17 -2.37 20.14
CA PHE A 115 0.40 -1.22 19.45
C PHE A 115 1.36 -1.71 18.36
N VAL A 116 0.82 -2.01 17.18
CA VAL A 116 1.62 -2.04 15.95
C VAL A 116 1.46 -0.66 15.35
N ASP A 117 2.57 0.07 15.17
CA ASP A 117 2.60 1.27 14.32
C ASP A 117 2.49 0.76 12.86
N ASN A 118 1.27 0.36 12.50
CA ASN A 118 0.91 -0.37 11.28
C ASN A 118 0.52 0.64 10.19
N ASP A 119 1.38 1.62 9.92
CA ASP A 119 1.12 2.77 9.03
C ASP A 119 0.87 2.37 7.54
N GLY A 120 0.80 1.08 7.22
CA GLY A 120 0.54 0.56 5.87
C GLY A 120 -0.89 0.06 5.61
N ILE A 121 -1.58 -0.52 6.59
CA ILE A 121 -2.96 -1.06 6.43
C ILE A 121 -3.83 -0.63 7.62
N TYR A 122 -4.90 0.10 7.29
CA TYR A 122 -5.95 0.57 8.20
C TYR A 122 -7.28 0.58 7.44
N ASP A 123 -8.40 0.80 8.12
CA ASP A 123 -9.72 0.97 7.48
C ASP A 123 -9.93 2.44 7.14
N PRO A 124 -9.82 2.84 5.86
CA PRO A 124 -9.79 4.23 5.49
C PRO A 124 -11.20 4.82 5.34
N GLU A 125 -11.27 6.12 5.55
CA GLU A 125 -12.33 6.97 5.05
C GLU A 125 -12.01 7.44 3.63
N CYS A 126 -12.93 7.15 2.72
CA CYS A 126 -12.82 7.49 1.32
C CYS A 126 -13.82 8.58 0.95
N GLU A 127 -13.43 9.45 0.03
CA GLU A 127 -14.34 10.29 -0.73
C GLU A 127 -15.16 9.44 -1.72
N ALA A 128 -16.26 10.01 -2.24
CA ALA A 128 -17.15 9.29 -3.17
C ALA A 128 -16.46 8.83 -4.46
N ASN A 129 -15.41 9.52 -4.89
CA ASN A 129 -14.59 9.17 -6.06
C ASN A 129 -13.49 8.13 -5.75
N GLY A 130 -13.37 7.69 -4.49
CA GLY A 130 -12.38 6.73 -4.02
C GLY A 130 -11.02 7.30 -3.66
N GLN A 131 -10.87 8.64 -3.62
CA GLN A 131 -9.72 9.28 -3.00
C GLN A 131 -9.76 9.12 -1.48
N PHE A 132 -8.62 9.19 -0.82
CA PHE A 132 -8.58 9.24 0.64
C PHE A 132 -9.06 10.61 1.12
N LYS A 133 -9.88 10.63 2.17
CA LYS A 133 -10.04 11.86 2.94
C LYS A 133 -8.69 12.25 3.54
N ALA A 134 -8.34 13.54 3.51
CA ALA A 134 -7.04 14.01 4.01
C ALA A 134 -6.86 13.74 5.51
N VAL A 135 -7.95 13.71 6.28
CA VAL A 135 -7.99 13.27 7.68
C VAL A 135 -8.44 11.81 7.74
N GLN A 136 -7.70 10.99 8.48
CA GLN A 136 -8.06 9.61 8.78
C GLN A 136 -8.11 9.43 10.29
N CYS A 137 -9.07 8.66 10.79
CA CYS A 137 -9.28 8.43 12.22
C CYS A 137 -9.52 6.94 12.48
N ASN A 138 -9.04 6.42 13.63
CA ASN A 138 -9.21 5.01 13.99
C ASN A 138 -10.52 4.73 14.77
N GLY A 139 -11.61 5.43 14.45
CA GLY A 139 -12.89 5.34 15.19
C GLY A 139 -12.87 5.88 16.63
N THR A 140 -11.70 6.21 17.18
CA THR A 140 -11.51 6.90 18.47
C THR A 140 -11.35 8.42 18.25
N GLU A 141 -10.84 9.13 19.26
CA GLU A 141 -10.46 10.55 19.14
C GLU A 141 -9.11 10.77 18.46
N THR A 142 -8.42 9.71 18.04
CA THR A 142 -7.11 9.80 17.40
C THR A 142 -7.22 9.85 15.88
N CYS A 143 -6.73 10.95 15.29
CA CYS A 143 -6.73 11.18 13.85
C CYS A 143 -5.34 11.57 13.33
N TRP A 144 -5.09 11.44 12.04
CA TRP A 144 -3.83 11.82 11.39
C TRP A 144 -4.08 12.29 9.95
N CYS A 145 -3.11 13.00 9.39
CA CYS A 145 -3.13 13.40 7.99
C CYS A 145 -2.53 12.32 7.09
N VAL A 146 -3.12 12.13 5.92
CA VAL A 146 -2.60 11.27 4.85
C VAL A 146 -2.41 12.02 3.54
N ASN A 147 -1.55 11.49 2.67
CA ASN A 147 -1.42 11.97 1.28
C ASN A 147 -2.47 11.34 0.36
N SER A 148 -2.45 11.69 -0.93
CA SER A 148 -3.34 11.10 -1.95
C SER A 148 -3.15 9.58 -2.12
N ALA A 149 -2.00 9.04 -1.71
CA ALA A 149 -1.74 7.59 -1.65
C ALA A 149 -2.21 6.91 -0.36
N GLY A 150 -2.84 7.65 0.57
CA GLY A 150 -3.34 7.12 1.85
C GLY A 150 -2.25 6.84 2.88
N VAL A 151 -1.03 7.33 2.69
CA VAL A 151 0.10 7.15 3.61
C VAL A 151 0.11 8.28 4.62
N ARG A 152 0.31 7.94 5.90
CA ARG A 152 0.40 8.91 7.00
C ARG A 152 1.56 9.88 6.77
N ARG A 153 1.28 11.18 6.97
CA ARG A 153 2.23 12.28 6.77
C ARG A 153 2.24 13.31 7.90
N SER A 154 1.61 12.99 9.03
CA SER A 154 1.65 13.81 10.25
C SER A 154 1.70 12.95 11.51
N ASP A 155 2.00 13.58 12.63
CA ASP A 155 1.70 12.98 13.93
C ASP A 155 0.20 12.72 14.09
N LYS A 156 -0.10 11.80 15.01
CA LYS A 156 -1.46 11.55 15.48
C LYS A 156 -1.90 12.73 16.37
N GLY A 157 -3.06 13.30 16.06
CA GLY A 157 -3.72 14.38 16.79
C GLY A 157 -5.14 13.99 17.19
N ASP A 158 -5.92 14.99 17.59
CA ASP A 158 -7.34 14.84 17.90
C ASP A 158 -8.22 14.97 16.64
N LYS A 159 -9.55 14.91 16.83
CA LYS A 159 -10.53 15.11 15.74
C LYS A 159 -10.50 16.51 15.11
N ASN A 160 -9.84 17.49 15.74
CA ASN A 160 -9.75 18.86 15.24
C ASN A 160 -8.52 19.08 14.37
N ILE A 161 -7.73 18.04 14.10
CA ILE A 161 -6.57 18.13 13.21
C ILE A 161 -6.99 18.65 11.83
N LYS A 162 -6.27 19.68 11.36
CA LYS A 162 -6.47 20.26 10.04
C LYS A 162 -5.43 19.70 9.08
N CYS A 163 -5.91 18.98 8.07
CA CYS A 163 -5.07 18.38 7.05
C CYS A 163 -5.38 19.03 5.70
N GLU A 164 -4.35 19.62 5.08
CA GLU A 164 -4.44 20.01 3.67
C GLU A 164 -4.28 18.76 2.79
N PRO A 165 -5.08 18.61 1.71
CA PRO A 165 -4.82 17.59 0.71
C PRO A 165 -3.43 17.77 0.12
N VAL A 166 -2.66 16.68 0.04
CA VAL A 166 -1.31 16.67 -0.52
C VAL A 166 -1.19 15.56 -1.53
N GLU A 167 -0.73 15.92 -2.72
CA GLU A 167 -0.61 15.00 -3.83
C GLU A 167 0.72 14.24 -3.81
N THR A 168 0.65 12.91 -3.94
CA THR A 168 1.81 12.07 -4.21
C THR A 168 2.12 12.11 -5.70
N TYR A 169 3.28 12.66 -6.06
CA TYR A 169 3.68 12.85 -7.46
C TYR A 169 4.73 11.86 -7.94
N TRP A 170 5.42 11.19 -7.02
CA TRP A 170 6.46 10.24 -7.33
C TRP A 170 6.30 8.99 -6.48
N VAL A 171 6.30 7.83 -7.14
CA VAL A 171 6.41 6.52 -6.51
C VAL A 171 7.73 5.89 -6.93
N ARG A 172 8.59 5.61 -5.95
CA ARG A 172 9.81 4.82 -6.14
C ARG A 172 9.53 3.38 -5.75
N LEU A 173 9.79 2.46 -6.66
CA LEU A 173 9.60 1.03 -6.49
C LEU A 173 10.97 0.36 -6.45
N GLU A 174 11.22 -0.46 -5.45
CA GLU A 174 12.38 -1.33 -5.42
C GLU A 174 11.90 -2.76 -5.63
N LEU A 175 12.13 -3.30 -6.82
CA LEU A 175 11.65 -4.61 -7.25
C LEU A 175 12.79 -5.60 -7.20
N LYS A 176 12.66 -6.64 -6.38
CA LYS A 176 13.59 -7.76 -6.38
C LYS A 176 13.06 -8.86 -7.29
N HIS A 177 13.82 -9.21 -8.31
CA HIS A 177 13.44 -10.29 -9.20
C HIS A 177 14.00 -11.64 -8.71
N LYS A 178 13.29 -12.71 -9.07
CA LYS A 178 13.73 -14.10 -8.85
C LYS A 178 14.99 -14.37 -9.66
N GLU A 179 15.74 -15.42 -9.31
CA GLU A 179 16.86 -15.86 -10.13
C GLU A 179 16.41 -16.08 -11.58
N ALA A 180 17.05 -15.35 -12.50
CA ALA A 180 16.77 -15.44 -13.93
C ALA A 180 17.60 -16.59 -14.51
N ALA A 181 17.02 -17.31 -15.48
CA ALA A 181 17.72 -18.40 -16.17
C ALA A 181 18.96 -17.92 -16.94
N THR A 182 18.92 -16.66 -17.39
CA THR A 182 19.99 -15.96 -18.10
C THR A 182 20.18 -14.57 -17.50
N ALA A 183 21.37 -13.99 -17.66
CA ALA A 183 21.61 -12.61 -17.26
C ALA A 183 20.66 -11.67 -18.03
N LEU A 184 20.02 -10.75 -17.30
CA LEU A 184 19.11 -9.77 -17.89
C LEU A 184 19.90 -8.68 -18.62
N ASP A 185 19.44 -8.28 -19.80
CA ASP A 185 19.99 -7.12 -20.52
C ASP A 185 19.54 -5.82 -19.83
N GLU A 186 20.50 -5.13 -19.22
CA GLU A 186 20.30 -3.89 -18.48
C GLU A 186 19.74 -2.77 -19.38
N THR A 187 20.14 -2.74 -20.66
CA THR A 187 19.71 -1.71 -21.62
C THR A 187 18.24 -1.86 -22.01
N LYS A 188 17.72 -3.09 -21.95
CA LYS A 188 16.33 -3.42 -22.29
C LYS A 188 15.40 -3.43 -21.09
N LEU A 189 15.95 -3.46 -19.88
CA LEU A 189 15.17 -3.55 -18.65
C LEU A 189 14.19 -2.40 -18.50
N ARG A 190 14.61 -1.17 -18.86
CA ARG A 190 13.73 -0.01 -18.86
C ARG A 190 12.48 -0.22 -19.71
N THR A 191 12.66 -0.69 -20.95
CA THR A 191 11.54 -0.96 -21.85
C THR A 191 10.67 -2.10 -21.36
N ALA A 192 11.26 -3.14 -20.76
CA ALA A 192 10.52 -4.25 -20.16
C ALA A 192 9.61 -3.77 -19.02
N VAL A 193 10.14 -2.93 -18.11
CA VAL A 193 9.37 -2.33 -17.01
C VAL A 193 8.27 -1.41 -17.56
N GLN A 194 8.59 -0.54 -18.52
CA GLN A 194 7.61 0.33 -19.16
C GLN A 194 6.44 -0.44 -19.79
N ASN A 195 6.73 -1.53 -20.49
CA ASN A 195 5.71 -2.38 -21.09
C ASN A 195 4.86 -3.08 -20.02
N ALA A 196 5.49 -3.68 -19.01
CA ALA A 196 4.77 -4.33 -17.91
C ALA A 196 3.85 -3.36 -17.17
N VAL A 197 4.32 -2.12 -16.94
CA VAL A 197 3.55 -1.07 -16.25
C VAL A 197 2.38 -0.57 -17.11
N LEU A 198 2.60 -0.37 -18.41
CA LEU A 198 1.54 0.02 -19.34
C LEU A 198 0.49 -1.08 -19.48
N ASP A 199 0.91 -2.30 -19.82
CA ASP A 199 0.01 -3.38 -20.22
C ASP A 199 -0.86 -3.86 -19.04
N ARG A 200 -0.29 -3.89 -17.83
CA ARG A 200 -0.98 -4.42 -16.65
C ARG A 200 -1.69 -3.37 -15.81
N TYR A 201 -1.10 -2.18 -15.68
CA TYR A 201 -1.62 -1.12 -14.79
C TYR A 201 -2.13 0.12 -15.53
N ASN A 202 -2.04 0.13 -16.86
CA ASN A 202 -2.50 1.24 -17.70
C ASN A 202 -1.86 2.59 -17.35
N ILE A 203 -0.59 2.56 -16.93
CA ILE A 203 0.21 3.77 -16.69
C ILE A 203 1.06 4.04 -17.93
N PRO A 204 0.97 5.22 -18.56
CA PRO A 204 1.74 5.53 -19.76
C PRO A 204 3.25 5.42 -19.51
N LYS A 205 3.99 4.94 -20.53
CA LYS A 205 5.44 4.66 -20.42
C LYS A 205 6.26 5.89 -20.02
N ASP A 206 5.79 7.08 -20.36
CA ASP A 206 6.46 8.35 -20.10
C ASP A 206 6.52 8.70 -18.60
N PHE A 207 5.63 8.11 -17.79
CA PHE A 207 5.68 8.28 -16.33
C PHE A 207 6.81 7.46 -15.69
N VAL A 208 7.30 6.41 -16.34
CA VAL A 208 8.45 5.64 -15.89
C VAL A 208 9.73 6.38 -16.33
N ARG A 209 10.25 7.21 -15.42
CA ARG A 209 11.34 8.17 -15.73
C ARG A 209 12.71 7.54 -15.64
N GLU A 210 12.97 6.78 -14.58
CA GLU A 210 14.26 6.17 -14.32
C GLU A 210 14.05 4.69 -13.98
N VAL A 211 14.97 3.85 -14.48
CA VAL A 211 15.07 2.43 -14.15
C VAL A 211 16.54 2.13 -13.97
N GLU A 212 16.92 1.85 -12.74
CA GLU A 212 18.28 1.45 -12.37
C GLU A 212 18.28 -0.04 -12.00
N TYR A 213 19.40 -0.70 -12.24
CA TYR A 213 19.53 -2.13 -12.01
C TYR A 213 20.85 -2.45 -11.32
N ASP A 214 20.75 -3.10 -10.17
CA ASP A 214 21.87 -3.76 -9.51
C ASP A 214 21.73 -5.26 -9.72
N LYS A 215 22.59 -5.77 -10.61
CA LYS A 215 22.65 -7.19 -10.99
C LYS A 215 23.07 -8.10 -9.84
N ASP A 216 23.91 -7.62 -8.92
CA ASP A 216 24.47 -8.45 -7.85
C ASP A 216 23.41 -8.72 -6.77
N SER A 217 22.56 -7.73 -6.51
CA SER A 217 21.43 -7.86 -5.59
C SER A 217 20.09 -8.25 -6.24
N ARG A 218 20.04 -8.34 -7.58
CA ARG A 218 18.82 -8.55 -8.40
C ARG A 218 17.76 -7.47 -8.17
N LEU A 219 18.21 -6.26 -7.88
CA LEU A 219 17.37 -5.14 -7.48
C LEU A 219 17.16 -4.20 -8.66
N ILE A 220 15.90 -3.93 -8.98
CA ILE A 220 15.48 -2.98 -10.00
C ILE A 220 14.82 -1.81 -9.29
N VAL A 221 15.41 -0.62 -9.37
CA VAL A 221 14.84 0.60 -8.81
C VAL A 221 14.12 1.35 -9.92
N VAL A 222 12.82 1.59 -9.75
CA VAL A 222 11.95 2.21 -10.75
C VAL A 222 11.33 3.47 -10.18
N ASP A 223 11.55 4.59 -10.84
CA ASP A 223 10.89 5.85 -10.51
C ASP A 223 9.75 6.15 -11.46
N VAL A 224 8.54 6.15 -10.92
CA VAL A 224 7.32 6.57 -11.63
C VAL A 224 6.95 7.97 -11.15
N LYS A 225 7.10 8.98 -12.00
CA LYS A 225 6.95 10.41 -11.66
C LYS A 225 5.95 11.09 -12.57
N LYS A 226 5.03 11.86 -11.98
CA LYS A 226 4.08 12.73 -12.68
C LYS A 226 4.49 14.19 -12.55
N ASN A 227 4.04 15.04 -13.48
CA ASN A 227 4.30 16.46 -13.39
C ASN A 227 3.38 17.09 -12.33
N ILE A 228 3.97 17.80 -11.37
CA ILE A 228 3.23 18.45 -10.29
C ILE A 228 2.25 19.46 -10.89
N GLY A 229 0.97 19.35 -10.51
CA GLY A 229 -0.09 20.26 -10.94
C GLY A 229 -0.71 20.00 -12.32
N GLN A 230 -0.14 19.13 -13.16
CA GLN A 230 -0.66 18.84 -14.51
C GLN A 230 -1.39 17.50 -14.58
N ASP A 231 -0.75 16.42 -14.12
CA ASP A 231 -1.22 15.04 -14.32
C ASP A 231 -2.09 14.53 -13.14
N ARG A 232 -3.09 15.32 -12.74
CA ARG A 232 -3.90 15.02 -11.53
C ARG A 232 -4.86 13.85 -11.69
N ASP A 233 -5.22 13.50 -12.93
CA ASP A 233 -6.10 12.37 -13.22
C ASP A 233 -5.40 11.01 -13.07
N ILE A 234 -4.06 11.01 -13.02
CA ILE A 234 -3.24 9.81 -12.89
C ILE A 234 -2.89 9.58 -11.43
N ASP A 235 -3.47 8.52 -10.88
CA ASP A 235 -3.25 8.08 -9.51
C ASP A 235 -2.21 6.94 -9.48
N LEU A 236 -0.96 7.31 -9.23
CA LEU A 236 0.17 6.37 -9.12
C LEU A 236 0.01 5.39 -7.95
N SER A 237 -0.76 5.77 -6.91
CA SER A 237 -0.97 4.91 -5.75
C SER A 237 -1.78 3.66 -6.08
N ARG A 238 -2.69 3.74 -7.06
CA ARG A 238 -3.45 2.58 -7.56
C ARG A 238 -2.51 1.57 -8.18
N MET A 239 -1.68 1.99 -9.13
CA MET A 239 -0.68 1.11 -9.76
C MET A 239 0.23 0.48 -8.71
N ALA A 240 0.79 1.29 -7.81
CA ALA A 240 1.71 0.83 -6.78
C ALA A 240 1.07 -0.24 -5.87
N TYR A 241 -0.18 -0.01 -5.47
CA TYR A 241 -0.92 -0.96 -4.64
C TYR A 241 -1.22 -2.28 -5.37
N TYR A 242 -1.67 -2.21 -6.62
CA TYR A 242 -1.90 -3.42 -7.42
C TYR A 242 -0.61 -4.22 -7.63
N MET A 243 0.50 -3.54 -7.95
CA MET A 243 1.81 -4.17 -8.11
C MET A 243 2.30 -4.80 -6.81
N GLU A 244 2.14 -4.10 -5.69
CA GLU A 244 2.48 -4.63 -4.37
C GLU A 244 1.71 -5.93 -4.08
N LYS A 245 0.41 -5.98 -4.40
CA LYS A 245 -0.41 -7.18 -4.25
C LYS A 245 -0.03 -8.29 -5.23
N ASP A 246 0.36 -7.96 -6.45
CA ASP A 246 0.82 -8.93 -7.44
C ASP A 246 2.14 -9.62 -7.04
N VAL A 247 3.02 -8.90 -6.33
CA VAL A 247 4.35 -9.40 -5.92
C VAL A 247 4.31 -10.07 -4.54
N LYS A 248 3.76 -9.41 -3.51
CA LYS A 248 3.75 -9.94 -2.13
C LYS A 248 2.64 -10.96 -1.88
N ILE A 249 1.53 -10.83 -2.59
CA ILE A 249 0.31 -11.65 -2.42
C ILE A 249 -0.04 -12.26 -3.79
N LEU A 250 -1.20 -12.89 -3.91
CA LEU A 250 -1.78 -13.25 -5.21
C LEU A 250 -2.50 -12.03 -5.84
N PRO A 251 -2.44 -11.89 -7.18
CA PRO A 251 -3.09 -10.82 -7.92
C PRO A 251 -4.52 -10.52 -7.47
N ILE A 252 -4.86 -9.26 -7.26
CA ILE A 252 -6.26 -8.84 -6.98
C ILE A 252 -7.10 -8.73 -8.25
N PHE A 253 -6.46 -8.74 -9.43
CA PHE A 253 -7.12 -8.95 -10.71
C PHE A 253 -7.92 -10.25 -10.72
N LYS A 254 -8.94 -10.32 -11.58
CA LYS A 254 -9.69 -11.57 -11.76
C LYS A 254 -8.79 -12.69 -12.29
N SER A 255 -7.97 -12.38 -13.29
CA SER A 255 -6.92 -13.29 -13.73
C SER A 255 -5.84 -13.39 -12.65
N GLN A 256 -5.46 -14.61 -12.28
CA GLN A 256 -4.40 -14.86 -11.32
C GLN A 256 -3.02 -15.02 -11.99
N THR A 257 -2.86 -14.55 -13.23
CA THR A 257 -1.56 -14.54 -13.92
C THR A 257 -0.55 -13.71 -13.11
N PRO A 258 0.59 -14.29 -12.70
CA PRO A 258 1.64 -13.57 -11.98
C PRO A 258 2.19 -12.39 -12.78
N LEU A 259 2.75 -11.40 -12.08
CA LEU A 259 3.53 -10.35 -12.71
C LEU A 259 4.92 -10.89 -13.07
N GLU A 260 5.29 -10.73 -14.33
CA GLU A 260 6.61 -11.09 -14.86
C GLU A 260 7.13 -9.95 -15.73
N LEU A 261 8.43 -9.69 -15.66
CA LEU A 261 9.12 -8.79 -16.58
C LEU A 261 9.66 -9.60 -17.75
N SER A 262 9.40 -9.16 -18.98
CA SER A 262 9.90 -9.80 -20.20
C SER A 262 11.04 -8.99 -20.80
N VAL A 263 12.27 -9.47 -20.64
CA VAL A 263 13.50 -8.86 -21.16
C VAL A 263 13.98 -9.71 -22.32
N GLU A 264 13.79 -9.23 -23.56
CA GLU A 264 14.14 -9.98 -24.79
C GLU A 264 13.52 -11.38 -24.90
N GLY A 265 12.32 -11.56 -24.34
CA GLY A 265 11.63 -12.85 -24.31
C GLY A 265 11.99 -13.72 -23.10
N ASN A 266 13.03 -13.37 -22.33
CA ASN A 266 13.30 -13.97 -21.04
C ASN A 266 12.33 -13.39 -20.01
N LYS A 267 11.44 -14.25 -19.49
CA LYS A 267 10.49 -13.87 -18.45
C LYS A 267 11.10 -14.09 -17.08
N VAL A 268 11.06 -13.06 -16.24
CA VAL A 268 11.51 -13.12 -14.86
C VAL A 268 10.40 -12.67 -13.92
N GLY A 269 10.07 -13.52 -12.95
CA GLY A 269 9.11 -13.20 -11.90
C GLY A 269 9.72 -12.31 -10.82
N LEU A 270 8.87 -11.62 -10.06
CA LEU A 270 9.29 -10.83 -8.91
C LEU A 270 9.07 -11.61 -7.60
N GLU A 271 9.93 -11.39 -6.61
CA GLU A 271 9.86 -12.03 -5.29
C GLU A 271 9.65 -11.04 -4.14
N ASN A 272 10.08 -9.78 -4.30
CA ASN A 272 9.87 -8.75 -3.29
C ASN A 272 9.69 -7.37 -3.95
N ILE A 273 9.02 -6.49 -3.23
CA ILE A 273 8.77 -5.10 -3.61
C ILE A 273 8.78 -4.20 -2.37
N LEU A 274 9.51 -3.10 -2.43
CA LEU A 274 9.35 -1.97 -1.52
C LEU A 274 8.79 -0.79 -2.31
N VAL A 275 7.87 -0.05 -1.68
CA VAL A 275 7.17 1.06 -2.31
C VAL A 275 7.36 2.30 -1.44
N TYR A 276 7.92 3.34 -2.05
CA TYR A 276 8.14 4.64 -1.42
C TYR A 276 7.28 5.68 -2.14
N TYR A 277 6.60 6.51 -1.36
CA TYR A 277 5.73 7.57 -1.86
C TYR A 277 6.36 8.92 -1.54
N VAL A 278 6.44 9.79 -2.55
CA VAL A 278 7.01 11.13 -2.43
C VAL A 278 5.95 12.16 -2.82
N ASP A 279 5.73 13.08 -1.87
CA ASP A 279 4.68 14.08 -1.90
C ASP A 279 5.20 15.44 -2.40
N GLU A 280 4.31 16.25 -2.96
CA GLU A 280 4.63 17.64 -3.36
C GLU A 280 4.97 18.56 -2.17
N LYS A 281 4.52 18.17 -0.96
CA LYS A 281 4.83 18.85 0.30
C LYS A 281 5.44 17.87 1.29
N ALA A 282 6.48 18.29 2.00
CA ALA A 282 7.12 17.50 3.04
C ALA A 282 6.13 17.09 4.15
N PRO A 283 6.29 15.91 4.76
CA PRO A 283 5.46 15.47 5.87
C PRO A 283 5.75 16.27 7.15
N THR A 284 4.76 16.36 8.04
CA THR A 284 4.78 17.15 9.28
C THR A 284 4.82 16.24 10.51
N PHE A 285 5.93 15.54 10.72
CA PHE A 285 6.18 14.77 11.93
C PHE A 285 6.98 15.59 12.95
N THR A 286 6.49 15.70 14.18
CA THR A 286 7.28 16.22 15.29
C THR A 286 8.07 15.07 15.91
N MET A 287 9.36 15.26 16.16
CA MET A 287 10.27 14.22 16.68
C MET A 287 9.98 13.80 18.15
N LYS A 288 8.74 13.94 18.62
CA LYS A 288 8.35 13.76 20.03
C LYS A 288 8.57 12.33 20.55
N SER A 289 8.53 11.31 19.67
CA SER A 289 8.64 9.91 20.11
C SER A 289 10.05 9.48 20.50
N LEU A 290 11.10 10.19 20.07
CA LEU A 290 12.50 9.86 20.38
C LEU A 290 13.03 10.62 21.61
N THR A 291 12.41 11.74 21.98
CA THR A 291 12.91 12.59 23.07
C THR A 291 12.79 11.96 24.46
N GLY A 292 11.72 11.22 24.76
CA GLY A 292 11.49 10.69 26.12
C GLY A 292 12.57 9.71 26.59
N GLY A 293 12.87 8.71 25.75
CA GLY A 293 13.90 7.70 26.06
C GLY A 293 15.31 8.27 26.03
N VAL A 294 15.63 9.12 25.05
CA VAL A 294 16.96 9.72 24.92
C VAL A 294 17.25 10.69 26.08
N ILE A 295 16.27 11.52 26.49
CA ILE A 295 16.44 12.44 27.63
C ILE A 295 16.65 11.65 28.93
N ALA A 296 15.88 10.58 29.16
CA ALA A 296 16.05 9.75 30.36
C ALA A 296 17.47 9.14 30.45
N VAL A 297 17.99 8.61 29.33
CA VAL A 297 19.35 8.05 29.28
C VAL A 297 20.39 9.12 29.54
N ILE A 298 20.27 10.30 28.92
CA ILE A 298 21.22 11.42 29.10
C ILE A 298 21.25 11.84 30.57
N VAL A 299 20.10 12.01 31.22
CA VAL A 299 20.00 12.42 32.63
C VAL A 299 20.69 11.41 33.56
N VAL A 300 20.47 10.11 33.33
CA VAL A 300 21.10 9.04 34.13
C VAL A 300 22.63 9.05 33.97
N VAL A 301 23.13 9.21 32.75
CA VAL A 301 24.58 9.26 32.49
C VAL A 301 25.23 10.48 33.15
N VAL A 302 24.60 11.66 33.04
CA VAL A 302 25.11 12.88 33.67
C VAL A 302 25.15 12.75 35.19
N LEU A 303 24.11 12.21 35.82
CA LEU A 303 24.08 11.97 37.27
C LEU A 303 25.18 11.00 37.72
N ALA A 304 25.40 9.91 36.97
CA ALA A 304 26.45 8.95 37.28
C ALA A 304 27.85 9.57 37.21
N VAL A 305 28.13 10.42 36.21
CA VAL A 305 29.40 11.13 36.07
C VAL A 305 29.62 12.12 37.22
N VAL A 306 28.60 12.90 37.58
CA VAL A 306 28.68 13.86 38.69
C VAL A 306 28.95 13.16 40.02
N ILE A 307 28.24 12.05 40.30
CA ILE A 307 28.46 11.24 41.50
C ILE A 307 29.89 10.67 41.49
N GLY A 308 30.36 10.14 40.36
CA GLY A 308 31.72 9.61 40.23
C GLY A 308 32.79 10.67 40.51
N LEU A 309 32.63 11.89 40.01
CA LEU A 309 33.53 13.01 40.28
C LEU A 309 33.51 13.45 41.74
N LEU A 310 32.33 13.49 42.37
CA LEU A 310 32.20 13.81 43.79
C LEU A 310 32.89 12.77 44.67
N VAL A 311 32.70 11.48 44.39
CA VAL A 311 33.37 10.39 45.12
C VAL A 311 34.89 10.51 44.98
N LEU A 312 35.41 10.72 43.76
CA LEU A 312 36.84 10.93 43.53
C LEU A 312 37.37 12.16 44.27
N PHE A 313 36.61 13.26 44.29
CA PHE A 313 36.98 14.47 45.03
C PHE A 313 37.07 14.20 46.55
N PHE A 314 36.10 13.51 47.13
CA PHE A 314 36.10 13.17 48.56
C PHE A 314 37.18 12.16 48.93
N LEU A 315 37.45 11.16 48.08
CA LEU A 315 38.55 10.21 48.28
C LEU A 315 39.91 10.94 48.25
N ARG A 316 40.16 11.77 47.24
CA ARG A 316 41.39 12.59 47.16
C ARG A 316 41.52 13.56 48.34
N LYS A 317 40.41 14.13 48.82
CA LYS A 317 40.41 14.98 50.01
C LYS A 317 40.77 14.19 51.27
N ARG A 318 40.27 12.96 51.40
CA ARG A 318 40.60 12.06 52.52
C ARG A 318 42.06 11.63 52.50
N GLU A 319 42.59 11.27 51.33
CA GLU A 319 44.02 10.96 51.16
C GLU A 319 44.89 12.16 51.58
N ARG A 320 44.60 13.36 51.05
CA ARG A 320 45.33 14.59 51.43
C ARG A 320 45.27 14.87 52.94
N ALA A 321 44.12 14.63 53.57
CA ALA A 321 43.96 14.79 55.02
C ALA A 321 44.73 13.73 55.84
N GLN A 322 44.90 12.51 55.30
CA GLN A 322 45.75 11.49 55.93
C GLN A 322 47.25 11.81 55.77
N PHE A 323 47.68 12.26 54.58
CA PHE A 323 49.07 12.68 54.35
C PHE A 323 49.51 13.82 55.28
N GLN A 324 48.63 14.78 55.58
CA GLN A 324 48.93 15.84 56.57
C GLN A 324 49.06 15.31 58.01
N LYS A 325 48.27 14.31 58.41
CA LYS A 325 48.35 13.72 59.76
C LYS A 325 49.61 12.86 59.95
N THR A 326 50.09 12.18 58.91
CA THR A 326 51.34 11.41 58.98
C THR A 326 52.56 12.31 59.15
N GLN A 327 52.63 13.43 58.41
CA GLN A 327 53.71 14.43 58.61
C GLN A 327 53.71 15.04 60.02
N GLN A 328 52.55 15.34 60.61
CA GLN A 328 52.49 15.86 61.99
C GLN A 328 52.87 14.81 63.05
N ARG A 329 52.67 13.51 62.79
CA ARG A 329 53.05 12.44 63.74
C ARG A 329 54.55 12.13 63.71
N GLU A 330 55.22 12.31 62.57
CA GLU A 330 56.69 12.20 62.47
C GLU A 330 57.44 13.41 63.06
N MET A 331 56.74 14.54 63.26
CA MET A 331 57.30 15.75 63.89
C MET A 331 56.92 15.93 65.37
N ALA A 332 56.30 14.92 66.01
CA ALA A 332 56.11 14.95 67.45
C ALA A 332 57.47 14.73 68.16
N PRO A 333 57.95 15.67 68.99
CA PRO A 333 59.23 15.51 69.67
C PRO A 333 59.18 14.35 70.66
N MET A 334 60.19 13.47 70.63
CA MET A 334 60.58 12.68 71.79
C MET A 334 61.04 13.65 72.87
N SER A 335 60.15 14.00 73.79
CA SER A 335 60.53 14.69 75.02
C SER A 335 61.19 13.70 75.97
N GLN A 336 62.43 14.01 76.34
CA GLN A 336 63.20 13.40 77.44
C GLN A 336 62.51 13.56 78.80
#